data_AF-A0A7V4MRP0-F1
#
_entry.id   AF-A0A7V4MRP0-F1
#
_cell.length_a   1.000
_cell.length_b   1.000
_cell.length_c   1.000
_cell.angle_alpha   90.00
_cell.angle_beta   90.00
_cell.angle_gamma   90.00
#
_symmetry.space_group_name_H-M   'P 1'
#
loop_
_entity.id
_entity.type
_entity.pdbx_description
1 polymer ?
#
loop_
_entity_poly.entity_id
_entity_poly.type
_entity_poly.pdbx_seq_one_letter_code
_entity_poly.pdbx_strand_id
1 'polypeptide(L)'
;MSGNYSTRKLGEPKIRSPLESNFFVDDANGILLDATIRGCRECKGNPPALEEAGPRQLIYFSPEISKAAIVTCGGLCPGLNDVIRALTMVLWYRYGVKNIIGLKYGYEGLIPSFGYK
;
A
#
# COMPACT_ATOMS: atom_id res chain seq x y z
N MET A 1 -1.31 -9.09 -24.69
CA MET A 1 -0.29 -8.65 -23.72
C MET A 1 -0.37 -9.57 -22.52
N SER A 2 0.53 -10.55 -22.39
CA SER A 2 0.61 -11.38 -21.17
C SER A 2 1.52 -10.68 -20.17
N GLY A 3 1.01 -9.65 -19.49
CA GLY A 3 1.70 -9.03 -18.36
C GLY A 3 1.54 -9.90 -17.12
N ASN A 4 2.60 -10.06 -16.33
CA ASN A 4 2.47 -10.58 -14.97
C ASN A 4 1.99 -9.43 -14.06
N TYR A 5 0.77 -9.52 -13.55
CA TYR A 5 0.15 -8.51 -12.69
C TYR A 5 0.23 -8.86 -11.19
N SER A 6 1.00 -9.88 -10.81
CA SER A 6 1.15 -10.28 -9.41
C SER A 6 1.90 -9.25 -8.59
N THR A 7 1.43 -8.95 -7.38
CA THR A 7 2.19 -8.17 -6.41
C THR A 7 3.19 -9.05 -5.67
N ARG A 8 4.34 -8.50 -5.29
CA ARG A 8 5.33 -9.23 -4.49
C ARG A 8 4.96 -9.12 -3.01
N LYS A 9 4.97 -10.25 -2.30
CA LYS A 9 4.80 -10.32 -0.85
C LYS A 9 6.16 -10.48 -0.17
N LEU A 10 6.34 -9.88 1.00
CA LEU A 10 7.58 -9.99 1.79
C LEU A 10 7.72 -11.33 2.50
N GLY A 11 6.59 -12.02 2.71
CA GLY A 11 6.49 -13.32 3.37
C GLY A 11 5.06 -13.59 3.79
N GLU A 12 4.86 -14.63 4.60
CA GLU A 12 3.54 -14.99 5.12
C GLU A 12 3.06 -14.00 6.20
N PRO A 13 1.86 -13.40 6.08
CA PRO A 13 1.30 -12.55 7.12
C PRO A 13 0.79 -13.42 8.28
N LYS A 14 1.26 -13.13 9.50
CA LYS A 14 0.93 -13.93 10.71
C LYS A 14 0.28 -13.12 11.81
N ILE A 15 0.23 -11.80 11.67
CA ILE A 15 -0.18 -10.89 12.73
C ILE A 15 -1.62 -10.45 12.44
N ARG A 16 -2.51 -10.56 13.42
CA ARG A 16 -3.88 -10.06 13.26
C ARG A 16 -3.86 -8.54 13.12
N SER A 17 -4.53 -8.04 12.09
CA SER A 17 -4.67 -6.60 11.88
C SER A 17 -5.38 -5.95 13.07
N PRO A 18 -4.87 -4.81 13.58
CA PRO A 18 -5.51 -4.07 14.66
C PRO A 18 -6.74 -3.27 14.18
N LEU A 19 -7.04 -3.28 12.88
CA LEU A 19 -8.15 -2.52 12.33
C LEU A 19 -9.49 -3.04 12.85
N GLU A 20 -10.24 -2.15 13.49
CA GLU A 20 -11.65 -2.32 13.78
C GLU A 20 -12.47 -2.02 12.51
N SER A 21 -12.65 -3.03 11.68
CA SER A 21 -13.40 -2.95 10.43
C SER A 21 -14.22 -4.21 10.22
N ASN A 22 -15.46 -4.06 9.75
CA ASN A 22 -16.28 -5.18 9.28
C ASN A 22 -15.90 -5.60 7.84
N PHE A 23 -15.02 -4.84 7.19
CA PHE A 23 -14.59 -5.06 5.82
C PHE A 23 -13.09 -5.38 5.77
N PHE A 24 -12.78 -6.56 5.25
CA PHE A 24 -11.44 -7.01 4.87
C PHE A 24 -11.53 -7.62 3.48
N VAL A 25 -10.53 -7.34 2.66
CA VAL A 25 -10.46 -7.88 1.30
C VAL A 25 -9.93 -9.31 1.34
N ASP A 26 -10.54 -10.17 0.52
CA ASP A 26 -10.09 -11.53 0.28
C ASP A 26 -9.07 -11.55 -0.88
N ASP A 27 -7.92 -12.18 -0.68
CA ASP A 27 -6.88 -12.34 -1.70
C ASP A 27 -7.33 -13.25 -2.87
N ALA A 28 -8.44 -13.98 -2.72
CA ALA A 28 -9.09 -14.69 -3.80
C ALA A 28 -9.82 -13.75 -4.80
N ASN A 29 -10.09 -12.50 -4.41
CA ASN A 29 -10.71 -11.49 -5.28
C ASN A 29 -9.66 -10.78 -6.15
N GLY A 30 -10.11 -10.30 -7.30
CA GLY A 30 -9.31 -9.48 -8.19
C GLY A 30 -10.17 -8.57 -9.05
N ILE A 31 -9.58 -7.47 -9.51
CA ILE A 31 -10.22 -6.50 -10.39
C ILE A 31 -9.88 -6.86 -11.83
N LEU A 32 -10.90 -7.22 -12.62
CA LEU A 32 -10.72 -7.59 -14.03
C LEU A 32 -10.08 -6.44 -14.82
N LEU A 33 -9.07 -6.77 -15.62
CA LEU A 33 -8.38 -5.80 -16.48
C LEU A 33 -9.29 -5.32 -17.62
N ASP A 34 -10.10 -6.22 -18.18
CA ASP A 34 -11.12 -5.92 -19.19
C ASP A 34 -12.49 -6.34 -18.65
N ALA A 35 -13.24 -5.37 -18.13
CA ALA A 35 -14.59 -5.56 -17.61
C ALA A 35 -15.68 -5.35 -18.68
N THR A 36 -15.34 -5.35 -19.96
CA THR A 36 -16.34 -5.21 -21.03
C THR A 36 -17.09 -6.51 -21.30
N ILE A 37 -18.28 -6.42 -21.91
CA ILE A 37 -19.04 -7.59 -22.36
C ILE A 37 -18.20 -8.46 -23.32
N ARG A 38 -17.36 -7.84 -24.17
CA ARG A 38 -16.46 -8.56 -25.07
C ARG A 38 -15.43 -9.34 -24.28
N GLY A 39 -14.73 -8.68 -23.34
CA GLY A 39 -13.75 -9.33 -22.46
C GLY A 39 -14.35 -10.51 -21.70
N CYS A 40 -15.59 -10.37 -21.20
CA CYS A 40 -16.33 -11.45 -20.55
C CYS A 40 -16.64 -12.63 -21.49
N ARG A 41 -17.06 -12.37 -22.74
CA ARG A 41 -17.35 -13.42 -23.73
C ARG A 41 -16.10 -14.14 -24.23
N GLU A 42 -14.99 -13.42 -24.34
CA GLU A 42 -13.71 -13.96 -24.81
C GLU A 42 -12.90 -14.61 -23.67
N CYS A 43 -13.27 -14.35 -22.41
CA CYS A 43 -12.63 -14.92 -21.24
C CYS A 43 -12.81 -16.44 -21.18
N LYS A 44 -11.68 -17.16 -21.23
CA LYS A 44 -11.63 -18.61 -20.99
C LYS A 44 -10.86 -18.86 -19.69
N GLY A 45 -11.56 -19.30 -18.66
CA GLY A 45 -10.94 -19.70 -17.39
C GLY A 45 -10.54 -18.50 -16.53
N ASN A 46 -9.24 -18.25 -16.40
CA ASN A 46 -8.67 -17.29 -15.44
C ASN A 46 -8.29 -15.97 -16.14
N PRO A 47 -9.18 -14.95 -16.15
CA PRO A 47 -8.91 -13.69 -16.83
C PRO A 47 -7.75 -12.93 -16.18
N PRO A 48 -7.03 -12.07 -16.93
CA PRO A 48 -6.11 -11.11 -16.33
C PRO A 48 -6.85 -10.19 -15.35
N ALA A 49 -6.36 -10.16 -14.11
CA ALA A 49 -6.90 -9.33 -13.05
C ALA A 49 -5.76 -8.66 -12.26
N LEU A 50 -6.07 -7.49 -11.70
CA LEU A 50 -5.24 -6.78 -10.73
C LEU A 50 -5.64 -7.20 -9.32
N GLU A 51 -4.68 -7.19 -8.39
CA GLU A 51 -4.97 -7.41 -6.97
C GLU A 51 -5.81 -6.26 -6.40
N GLU A 52 -6.87 -6.58 -5.66
CA GLU A 52 -7.69 -5.59 -4.98
C GLU A 52 -6.96 -5.02 -3.75
N ALA A 53 -6.75 -3.70 -3.73
CA ALA A 53 -6.19 -3.00 -2.60
C ALA A 53 -7.20 -2.88 -1.46
N GLY A 54 -6.75 -3.08 -0.21
CA GLY A 54 -7.61 -2.91 0.96
C GLY A 54 -7.05 -3.59 2.20
N PRO A 55 -7.70 -3.41 3.36
CA PRO A 55 -7.24 -3.99 4.61
C PRO A 55 -7.32 -5.52 4.56
N ARG A 56 -6.33 -6.20 5.14
CA ARG A 56 -6.29 -7.66 5.30
C ARG A 56 -6.45 -8.04 6.77
N GLN A 57 -7.06 -9.19 7.03
CA GLN A 57 -7.25 -9.71 8.39
C GLN A 57 -5.90 -10.04 9.05
N LEU A 58 -4.94 -10.52 8.25
CA LEU A 58 -3.58 -10.78 8.65
C LEU A 58 -2.62 -9.83 7.93
N ILE A 59 -1.67 -9.27 8.67
CA ILE A 59 -0.61 -8.39 8.19
C ILE A 59 0.77 -8.99 8.50
N TYR A 60 1.77 -8.52 7.75
CA TYR A 60 3.15 -9.00 7.88
C TYR A 60 3.91 -8.29 9.00
N PHE A 61 3.75 -6.97 9.12
CA PHE A 61 4.46 -6.16 10.11
C PHE A 61 3.68 -6.02 11.41
N SER A 62 4.38 -6.15 12.54
CA SER A 62 3.89 -5.86 13.88
C SER A 62 3.85 -4.33 14.07
N PRO A 63 2.67 -3.71 14.22
CA PRO A 63 2.58 -2.25 14.27
C PRO A 63 3.34 -1.62 15.44
N GLU A 64 3.41 -2.29 16.58
CA GLU A 64 4.02 -1.82 17.82
C GLU A 64 5.54 -1.62 17.73
N ILE A 65 6.24 -2.42 16.91
CA ILE A 65 7.69 -2.27 16.68
C ILE A 65 8.01 -1.67 15.30
N SER A 66 6.99 -1.38 14.50
CA SER A 66 7.18 -0.84 13.16
C SER A 66 7.64 0.61 13.18
N LYS A 67 8.49 0.96 12.22
CA LYS A 67 8.88 2.34 11.89
C LYS A 67 8.54 2.61 10.44
N ALA A 68 7.78 3.68 10.19
CA ALA A 68 7.41 4.11 8.85
C ALA A 68 8.17 5.38 8.48
N ALA A 69 8.71 5.43 7.25
CA ALA A 69 9.28 6.64 6.68
C ALA A 69 8.46 7.06 5.45
N ILE A 70 8.11 8.33 5.37
CA ILE A 70 7.37 8.92 4.25
C ILE A 70 8.31 9.89 3.54
N VAL A 71 8.49 9.70 2.23
CA VAL A 71 9.28 10.57 1.36
C VAL A 71 8.45 10.96 0.15
N THR A 72 8.57 12.21 -0.27
CA THR A 72 7.95 12.72 -1.48
C THR A 72 9.04 13.17 -2.45
N CYS A 73 9.04 12.62 -3.66
CA CYS A 73 10.07 12.87 -4.66
C CYS A 73 9.47 13.51 -5.92
N GLY A 74 10.29 14.22 -6.67
CA GLY A 74 9.89 14.90 -7.90
C GLY A 74 9.29 16.29 -7.67
N GLY A 75 8.50 16.76 -8.63
CA GLY A 75 7.84 18.06 -8.55
C GLY A 75 6.68 18.08 -7.55
N LEU A 76 6.31 19.28 -7.11
CA LEU A 76 5.14 19.47 -6.26
C LEU A 76 3.85 19.28 -7.07
N CYS A 77 2.88 18.63 -6.45
CA CYS A 77 1.55 18.39 -7.02
C CYS A 77 0.48 18.74 -5.96
N PRO A 78 -0.65 19.36 -6.35
CA PRO A 78 -1.79 19.53 -5.43
C PRO A 78 -2.21 18.19 -4.79
N GLY A 79 -2.49 18.21 -3.48
CA GLY A 79 -2.90 17.02 -2.72
C GLY A 79 -1.76 16.23 -2.07
N LEU A 80 -0.49 16.61 -2.28
CA LEU A 80 0.65 15.92 -1.65
C LEU A 80 0.56 15.90 -0.12
N ASN A 81 0.18 17.03 0.48
CA ASN A 81 0.03 17.14 1.94
C ASN A 81 -1.16 16.33 2.45
N ASP A 82 -2.24 16.21 1.68
CA ASP A 82 -3.37 15.35 2.02
C ASP A 82 -2.96 13.88 2.06
N VAL A 83 -2.12 13.44 1.12
CA VAL A 83 -1.55 12.07 1.13
C VAL A 83 -0.68 11.85 2.37
N ILE A 84 0.26 12.77 2.68
CA ILE A 84 1.11 12.68 3.87
C ILE A 84 0.26 12.59 5.14
N ARG A 85 -0.76 13.46 5.25
CA ARG A 85 -1.67 13.50 6.40
C ARG A 85 -2.45 12.20 6.52
N ALA A 86 -3.05 11.70 5.44
CA ALA A 86 -3.85 10.49 5.45
C ALA A 86 -3.02 9.26 5.87
N LEU A 87 -1.82 9.08 5.30
CA LEU A 87 -0.90 8.01 5.66
C LEU A 87 -0.52 8.07 7.14
N THR A 88 -0.11 9.25 7.62
CA THR A 88 0.28 9.46 9.02
C THR A 88 -0.87 9.14 9.98
N MET A 89 -2.09 9.61 9.68
CA MET A 89 -3.26 9.38 10.52
C MET A 89 -3.63 7.89 10.58
N VAL A 90 -3.62 7.18 9.45
CA VAL A 90 -3.93 5.75 9.42
C VAL A 90 -2.88 4.94 10.18
N LEU A 91 -1.60 5.20 9.95
CA LEU A 91 -0.51 4.55 10.68
C LEU A 91 -0.63 4.78 12.19
N TRP A 92 -0.84 6.02 12.62
CA TRP A 92 -0.85 6.39 14.03
C TRP A 92 -2.10 5.93 14.79
N TYR A 93 -3.28 6.21 14.24
CA TYR A 93 -4.56 6.02 14.95
C TYR A 93 -5.23 4.69 14.65
N ARG A 94 -5.05 4.14 13.45
CA ARG A 94 -5.72 2.89 13.05
C ARG A 94 -4.83 1.67 13.25
N TYR A 95 -3.53 1.80 12.97
CA TYR A 95 -2.58 0.71 13.15
C TYR A 95 -1.74 0.81 14.42
N GLY A 96 -1.63 1.98 15.05
CA GLY A 96 -0.87 2.15 16.29
C GLY A 96 0.64 2.32 16.10
N VAL A 97 1.13 2.53 14.87
CA VAL A 97 2.54 2.79 14.58
C VAL A 97 2.93 4.16 15.15
N LYS A 98 3.83 4.19 16.14
CA LYS A 98 4.23 5.43 16.83
C LYS A 98 5.51 6.07 16.31
N ASN A 99 6.29 5.35 15.51
CA ASN A 99 7.52 5.87 14.92
C ASN A 99 7.32 6.16 13.43
N ILE A 100 6.97 7.40 13.12
CA ILE A 100 6.68 7.86 11.75
C ILE A 100 7.60 9.04 11.44
N ILE A 101 8.40 8.93 10.37
CA ILE A 101 9.44 9.89 10.00
C ILE A 101 9.10 10.48 8.63
N GLY A 102 9.07 11.82 8.53
CA GLY A 102 8.99 12.52 7.25
C GLY A 102 10.40 12.85 6.75
N LEU A 103 10.79 12.27 5.61
CA LEU A 103 12.07 12.52 4.97
C LEU A 103 11.96 13.78 4.09
N LYS A 104 12.81 14.77 4.36
CA LYS A 104 12.80 16.05 3.66
C LYS A 104 13.62 15.98 2.37
N TYR A 105 13.25 16.80 1.39
CA TYR A 105 14.02 16.97 0.14
C TYR A 105 14.17 15.69 -0.69
N GLY A 106 13.12 14.86 -0.74
CA GLY A 106 13.12 13.63 -1.54
C GLY A 106 14.17 12.62 -1.08
N TYR A 107 14.78 11.90 -2.02
CA TYR A 107 15.77 10.88 -1.70
C TYR A 107 17.07 11.45 -1.11
N GLU A 108 17.38 12.73 -1.32
CA GLU A 108 18.56 13.34 -0.70
C GLU A 108 18.45 13.39 0.83
N GLY A 109 17.23 13.44 1.37
CA GLY A 109 16.99 13.33 2.82
C GLY A 109 17.38 11.98 3.43
N LEU A 110 17.66 10.96 2.61
CA LEU A 110 18.21 9.68 3.09
C LEU A 110 19.74 9.67 3.16
N ILE A 111 20.41 10.67 2.59
CA ILE A 111 21.85 10.66 2.39
C ILE A 111 22.50 11.60 3.43
N PRO A 112 23.24 11.06 4.43
CA PRO A 112 23.77 11.87 5.53
C PRO A 112 24.69 13.01 5.08
N SER A 113 25.41 12.86 3.97
CA SER A 113 26.36 13.87 3.48
C SER A 113 25.71 15.17 3.03
N PHE A 114 24.40 15.20 2.74
CA PHE A 114 23.67 16.43 2.42
C PHE A 114 23.35 17.25 3.67
N GLY A 115 23.44 16.68 4.87
CA GLY A 115 23.33 17.42 6.13
C GLY A 115 21.94 17.98 6.44
N TYR A 116 20.89 17.47 5.80
CA TYR A 116 19.52 17.87 6.10
C TYR A 116 19.10 17.41 7.51
N LYS A 117 18.50 18.32 8.29
CA LYS A 117 18.04 18.10 9.67
C LYS A 117 16.54 17.80 9.73
#